data_AF-A0A9Q0TQ43-F1
#
_entry.id   AF-A0A9Q0TQ43-F1
#
_cell.length_a   1.000
_cell.length_b   1.000
_cell.length_c   1.000
_cell.angle_alpha   90.00
_cell.angle_beta   90.00
_cell.angle_gamma   90.00
#
_symmetry.space_group_name_H-M   'P 1'
#
loop_
_entity.id
_entity.type
_entity.pdbx_description
1 polymer ?
#
loop_
_entity_poly.entity_id
_entity_poly.type
_entity_poly.pdbx_seq_one_letter_code
_entity_poly.pdbx_strand_id
1 'polypeptide(L)'
;MKFSLYFLGYEDHASAPGNSVERTVWTFGRKATIELTHNWGTENDPEFKYHNGNSEPRGFGHIGVTVDDTYKACERFERLGVEFVKKPEDDKLMLILDMGSVLYMASINGLTCKLYTFFLV
;
A
#
# COMPACT_ATOMS: atom_id res chain seq x y z
N MET A 1 19.90 18.31 2.57
CA MET A 1 19.05 17.22 2.04
C MET A 1 17.83 17.85 1.39
N LYS A 2 17.40 17.34 0.22
CA LYS A 2 16.19 17.78 -0.47
C LYS A 2 15.24 16.58 -0.56
N PHE A 3 13.96 16.80 -0.25
CA PHE A 3 12.94 15.75 -0.29
C PHE A 3 11.58 16.36 -0.60
N SER A 4 10.66 15.50 -1.05
CA SER A 4 9.24 15.80 -1.22
C SER A 4 8.43 14.81 -0.39
N LEU A 5 7.34 15.27 0.21
CA LEU A 5 6.36 14.42 0.90
C LEU A 5 5.09 14.34 0.06
N TYR A 6 4.62 13.11 -0.16
CA TYR A 6 3.34 12.84 -0.78
C TYR A 6 2.42 12.18 0.25
N PHE A 7 1.18 12.62 0.33
CA PHE A 7 0.19 12.09 1.26
C PHE A 7 -0.91 11.37 0.47
N LEU A 8 -1.01 10.06 0.66
CA LEU A 8 -2.00 9.20 0.01
C LEU A 8 -3.09 8.82 1.03
N GLY A 9 -4.35 9.04 0.69
CA GLY A 9 -5.49 8.68 1.53
C GLY A 9 -6.79 8.57 0.71
N TYR A 10 -7.83 8.01 1.32
CA TYR A 10 -9.16 7.89 0.72
C TYR A 10 -9.96 9.17 0.92
N GLU A 11 -9.67 10.19 0.13
CA GLU A 11 -10.28 11.51 0.26
C GLU A 11 -10.74 12.07 -1.08
N ASP A 12 -11.77 12.91 -1.05
CA ASP A 12 -12.14 13.71 -2.21
C ASP A 12 -11.21 14.92 -2.33
N HIS A 13 -10.31 14.89 -3.32
CA HIS A 13 -9.37 15.97 -3.58
C HIS A 13 -10.05 17.31 -3.91
N ALA A 14 -11.29 17.31 -4.41
CA ALA A 14 -12.04 18.53 -4.67
C ALA A 14 -12.46 19.24 -3.37
N SER A 15 -12.55 18.51 -2.25
CA SER A 15 -12.84 19.07 -0.93
C SER A 15 -11.63 19.72 -0.26
N ALA A 16 -10.42 19.54 -0.80
CA ALA A 16 -9.21 20.05 -0.20
C ALA A 16 -9.11 21.59 -0.37
N PRO A 17 -8.83 22.36 0.70
CA PRO A 17 -8.74 23.81 0.64
C PRO A 17 -7.72 24.31 -0.39
N GLY A 18 -7.98 25.44 -1.04
CA GLY A 18 -7.03 26.03 -2.01
C GLY A 18 -5.83 26.71 -1.34
N ASN A 19 -6.03 27.26 -0.14
CA ASN A 19 -4.98 27.90 0.66
C ASN A 19 -4.00 26.85 1.20
N SER A 20 -2.69 27.12 1.14
CA SER A 20 -1.64 26.19 1.55
C SER A 20 -1.66 25.86 3.04
N VAL A 21 -1.95 26.83 3.92
CA VAL A 21 -2.01 26.63 5.37
C VAL A 21 -3.19 25.74 5.72
N GLU A 22 -4.38 26.07 5.20
CA GLU A 22 -5.60 25.27 5.43
C GLU A 22 -5.48 23.87 4.85
N ARG A 23 -4.88 23.73 3.66
CA ARG A 23 -4.60 22.43 3.05
C ARG A 23 -3.67 21.59 3.91
N THR A 24 -2.68 22.21 4.55
CA THR A 24 -1.75 21.51 5.45
C THR A 24 -2.49 20.94 6.67
N VAL A 25 -3.31 21.76 7.33
CA VAL A 25 -4.14 21.33 8.46
C VAL A 25 -5.12 20.23 8.04
N TRP A 26 -5.75 20.39 6.87
CA TRP A 26 -6.66 19.41 6.29
C TRP A 26 -5.96 18.06 6.08
N THR A 27 -4.79 18.04 5.44
CA THR A 27 -4.02 16.81 5.14
C THR A 27 -3.64 16.05 6.41
N PHE A 28 -3.07 16.74 7.41
CA PHE A 28 -2.65 16.10 8.66
C PHE A 28 -3.83 15.71 9.57
N GLY A 29 -5.04 16.20 9.30
CA GLY A 29 -6.26 15.79 9.98
C GLY A 29 -6.96 14.59 9.32
N ARG A 30 -6.40 13.99 8.26
CA ARG A 30 -6.99 12.83 7.57
C ARG A 30 -6.61 11.53 8.26
N LYS A 31 -7.56 10.59 8.30
CA LYS A 31 -7.36 9.26 8.89
C LYS A 31 -6.75 8.34 7.85
N ALA A 32 -5.96 7.36 8.32
CA ALA A 32 -5.36 6.32 7.48
C ALA A 32 -4.56 6.87 6.28
N THR A 33 -3.94 8.03 6.44
CA THR A 33 -3.05 8.63 5.43
C THR A 33 -1.69 7.94 5.45
N ILE A 34 -1.16 7.64 4.28
CA ILE A 34 0.19 7.16 4.05
C ILE A 34 1.06 8.34 3.62
N GLU A 35 2.11 8.62 4.38
CA GLU A 35 3.16 9.56 4.00
C GLU A 35 4.24 8.82 3.21
N LEU A 36 4.53 9.31 2.00
CA LEU A 36 5.58 8.80 1.13
C LEU A 36 6.67 9.86 1.01
N THR A 37 7.85 9.56 1.55
CA THR A 37 9.01 10.45 1.50
C THR A 37 9.87 10.14 0.29
N HIS A 38 9.91 11.06 -0.66
CA HIS A 38 10.83 11.01 -1.79
C HIS A 38 12.10 11.79 -1.48
N ASN A 39 13.18 11.08 -1.19
CA ASN A 39 14.51 11.67 -1.06
C ASN A 39 15.09 11.89 -2.46
N TRP A 40 15.35 13.14 -2.83
CA TRP A 40 15.75 13.45 -4.21
C TRP A 40 17.11 12.85 -4.55
N GLY A 41 17.21 12.26 -5.74
CA GLY A 41 18.42 11.63 -6.25
C GLY A 41 18.45 10.12 -6.11
N THR A 42 17.61 9.52 -5.24
CA THR A 42 17.53 8.05 -5.13
C THR A 42 17.00 7.41 -6.40
N GLU A 43 16.18 8.12 -7.19
CA GLU A 43 15.70 7.69 -8.49
C GLU A 43 16.79 7.61 -9.58
N ASN A 44 17.94 8.26 -9.36
CA ASN A 44 19.06 8.27 -10.30
C ASN A 44 20.23 7.38 -9.84
N ASP A 45 20.10 6.72 -8.69
CA ASP A 45 21.11 5.83 -8.12
C ASP A 45 20.68 4.36 -8.28
N PRO A 46 21.25 3.61 -9.24
CA PRO A 46 20.86 2.23 -9.50
C PRO A 46 21.22 1.26 -8.36
N GLU A 47 22.13 1.64 -7.46
CA GLU A 47 22.54 0.82 -6.31
C GLU A 47 21.64 1.07 -5.10
N PHE A 48 20.89 2.18 -5.08
CA PHE A 48 20.04 2.54 -3.96
C PHE A 48 18.80 1.64 -3.87
N LYS A 49 18.56 1.06 -2.69
CA LYS A 49 17.36 0.25 -2.39
C LYS A 49 16.89 0.49 -0.97
N TYR A 50 15.58 0.69 -0.80
CA TYR A 50 14.96 0.65 0.52
C TYR A 50 14.87 -0.80 1.02
N HIS A 51 15.00 -0.98 2.33
CA HIS A 51 14.75 -2.26 2.98
C HIS A 51 13.27 -2.35 3.35
N ASN A 52 12.60 -3.44 2.96
CA ASN A 52 11.15 -3.59 3.13
C ASN A 52 10.75 -4.27 4.45
N GLY A 53 11.71 -4.59 5.31
CA GLY A 53 11.51 -5.18 6.63
C GLY A 53 11.12 -6.66 6.67
N ASN A 54 10.97 -7.33 5.52
CA ASN A 54 10.58 -8.74 5.43
C ASN A 54 11.76 -9.73 5.44
N SER A 55 13.00 -9.22 5.32
CA SER A 55 14.26 -9.95 5.52
C SER A 55 15.04 -9.38 6.70
N GLU A 56 16.14 -10.01 7.13
CA GLU A 56 16.97 -9.45 8.21
C GLU A 56 17.62 -8.11 7.79
N PRO A 57 17.69 -7.10 8.69
CA PRO A 57 17.01 -7.03 9.98
C PRO A 57 15.50 -6.81 9.83
N ARG A 58 14.70 -7.63 10.50
CA ARG A 58 13.24 -7.58 10.37
C ARG A 58 12.62 -6.40 11.12
N GLY A 59 11.50 -5.88 10.62
CA GLY A 59 10.79 -4.75 11.21
C GLY A 59 9.38 -4.55 10.64
N PHE A 60 9.18 -3.50 9.84
CA PHE A 60 7.93 -3.28 9.10
C PHE A 60 7.59 -4.50 8.22
N GLY A 61 6.30 -4.88 8.16
CA GLY A 61 5.86 -6.00 7.33
C GLY A 61 5.19 -5.54 6.04
N HIS A 62 4.02 -4.93 6.17
CA HIS A 62 3.16 -4.57 5.04
C HIS A 62 2.13 -3.50 5.45
N ILE A 63 1.59 -2.79 4.45
CA ILE A 63 0.33 -2.05 4.58
C ILE A 63 -0.86 -2.95 4.25
N GLY A 64 -2.06 -2.62 4.76
CA GLY A 64 -3.29 -3.36 4.49
C GLY A 64 -4.32 -2.50 3.78
N VAL A 65 -4.93 -3.03 2.71
CA VAL A 65 -6.04 -2.38 2.00
C VAL A 65 -7.25 -3.30 1.98
N THR A 66 -8.38 -2.78 2.47
CA THR A 66 -9.66 -3.49 2.39
C THR A 66 -10.31 -3.25 1.03
N VAL A 67 -10.81 -4.31 0.41
CA VAL A 67 -11.50 -4.27 -0.89
C VAL A 67 -12.78 -5.11 -0.84
N ASP A 68 -13.79 -4.71 -1.62
CA ASP A 68 -15.07 -5.41 -1.69
C ASP A 68 -14.94 -6.85 -2.21
N ASP A 69 -14.07 -7.05 -3.21
CA ASP A 69 -13.85 -8.33 -3.88
C ASP A 69 -12.37 -8.49 -4.20
N THR A 70 -11.70 -9.31 -3.41
CA THR A 70 -10.26 -9.55 -3.58
C THR A 70 -9.90 -10.15 -4.95
N TYR A 71 -10.74 -11.00 -5.54
CA TYR A 71 -10.45 -11.62 -6.84
C TYR A 71 -10.48 -10.57 -7.96
N LYS A 72 -11.51 -9.71 -7.97
CA LYS A 72 -11.59 -8.60 -8.94
C LYS A 72 -10.47 -7.59 -8.77
N ALA A 73 -10.09 -7.28 -7.53
CA ALA A 73 -8.95 -6.42 -7.26
C ALA A 73 -7.66 -7.01 -7.85
N CYS A 74 -7.45 -8.32 -7.69
CA CYS A 74 -6.26 -9.00 -8.20
C CYS A 74 -6.25 -9.11 -9.71
N GLU A 75 -7.37 -9.43 -10.35
CA GLU A 75 -7.49 -9.39 -11.81
C GLU A 75 -7.15 -8.01 -12.37
N ARG A 76 -7.61 -6.93 -11.70
CA ARG A 76 -7.21 -5.56 -12.05
C ARG A 76 -5.70 -5.34 -11.88
N PHE A 77 -5.10 -5.82 -10.79
CA PHE A 77 -3.67 -5.68 -10.54
C PHE A 77 -2.82 -6.45 -11.56
N GLU A 78 -3.23 -7.66 -11.96
CA GLU A 78 -2.59 -8.43 -13.03
C GLU A 78 -2.66 -7.70 -14.38
N ARG A 79 -3.83 -7.13 -14.73
CA ARG A 79 -3.97 -6.30 -15.95
C ARG A 79 -3.07 -5.06 -15.94
N LEU A 80 -2.75 -4.54 -14.76
CA LEU A 80 -1.83 -3.40 -14.59
C LEU A 80 -0.36 -3.83 -14.48
N GLY A 81 -0.05 -5.12 -14.58
CA GLY A 81 1.31 -5.65 -14.50
C GLY A 81 1.92 -5.60 -13.10
N VAL A 82 1.09 -5.60 -12.05
CA VAL A 82 1.57 -5.61 -10.66
C VAL A 82 2.16 -6.98 -10.31
N GLU A 83 3.32 -6.98 -9.67
CA GLU A 83 3.97 -8.20 -9.20
C GLU A 83 3.33 -8.71 -7.91
N PHE A 84 3.15 -10.03 -7.84
CA PHE A 84 2.60 -10.73 -6.68
C PHE A 84 3.71 -11.49 -5.95
N VAL A 85 3.78 -11.29 -4.63
CA VAL A 85 4.62 -12.12 -3.75
C VAL A 85 3.95 -13.47 -3.50
N LYS A 86 2.61 -13.50 -3.48
CA LYS A 86 1.80 -14.72 -3.37
C LYS A 86 0.47 -14.54 -4.10
N LYS A 87 0.12 -15.47 -4.99
CA LYS A 87 -1.18 -15.51 -5.67
C LYS A 87 -2.20 -16.31 -4.86
N PRO A 88 -3.51 -16.08 -5.07
CA PRO A 88 -4.57 -16.84 -4.38
C PRO A 88 -4.54 -18.34 -4.73
N GLU A 89 -4.08 -18.66 -5.94
CA GLU A 89 -4.02 -20.02 -6.48
C GLU A 89 -2.82 -20.82 -5.94
N ASP A 90 -1.82 -20.14 -5.37
CA ASP A 90 -0.59 -20.78 -4.86
C ASP A 90 -0.82 -21.55 -3.55
N ASP A 91 -2.00 -21.40 -2.94
CA ASP A 91 -2.39 -22.06 -1.70
C ASP A 91 -3.28 -23.28 -1.97
N LYS A 92 -2.68 -24.48 -2.01
CA LYS A 92 -3.40 -25.78 -1.90
C LYS A 92 -4.03 -26.01 -0.52
N LEU A 93 -3.72 -25.16 0.45
CA LEU A 93 -4.51 -24.98 1.66
C LEU A 93 -5.14 -23.60 1.54
N MET A 94 -6.45 -23.51 1.32
CA MET A 94 -7.21 -22.36 1.81
C MET A 94 -6.99 -22.29 3.31
N LEU A 95 -5.94 -21.59 3.75
CA LEU A 95 -5.87 -21.08 5.10
C LEU A 95 -6.94 -20.00 5.16
N ILE A 96 -8.15 -20.44 5.52
CA ILE A 96 -9.04 -19.63 6.34
C ILE A 96 -8.20 -19.33 7.57
N LEU A 97 -7.39 -18.27 7.51
CA LEU A 97 -6.96 -17.60 8.71
C LEU A 97 -8.28 -17.20 9.36
N ASP A 98 -8.49 -17.70 10.57
CA ASP A 98 -9.57 -17.34 11.48
C ASP A 98 -10.05 -15.90 11.15
N MET A 99 -11.31 -15.77 10.72
CA MET A 99 -11.94 -14.53 10.19
C MET A 99 -11.94 -14.29 8.66
N GLY A 100 -12.07 -15.34 7.84
CA GLY A 100 -12.77 -15.28 6.54
C GLY A 100 -12.19 -14.35 5.45
N SER A 101 -10.93 -13.93 5.53
CA SER A 101 -10.34 -12.96 4.60
C SER A 101 -9.26 -13.60 3.71
N VAL A 102 -9.38 -13.42 2.39
CA VAL A 102 -8.38 -13.89 1.43
C VAL A 102 -7.19 -12.93 1.43
N LEU A 103 -5.98 -13.48 1.60
CA LEU A 103 -4.73 -12.72 1.72
C LEU A 103 -3.97 -12.67 0.39
N TYR A 104 -3.73 -11.46 -0.12
CA TYR A 104 -2.89 -11.23 -1.30
C TYR A 104 -1.77 -10.26 -0.99
N MET A 105 -0.57 -10.49 -1.54
CA MET A 105 0.58 -9.61 -1.33
C MET A 105 1.06 -9.04 -2.67
N ALA A 106 0.76 -7.76 -2.92
CA ALA A 106 1.29 -7.01 -4.05
C ALA A 106 2.61 -6.32 -3.64
N SER A 107 3.58 -6.28 -4.55
CA SER A 107 4.80 -5.48 -4.38
C SER A 107 4.66 -4.16 -5.14
N ILE A 108 4.82 -3.03 -4.45
CA ILE A 108 4.92 -1.71 -5.06
C ILE A 108 6.28 -1.14 -4.69
N ASN A 109 7.22 -1.07 -5.63
CA ASN A 109 8.61 -0.65 -5.40
C ASN A 109 9.29 -1.39 -4.23
N GLY A 110 8.99 -2.69 -4.07
CA GLY A 110 9.54 -3.53 -3.00
C GLY A 110 8.80 -3.48 -1.66
N LEU A 111 7.80 -2.60 -1.50
CA LEU A 111 6.91 -2.60 -0.35
C LEU A 111 5.79 -3.62 -0.54
N THR A 112 5.61 -4.48 0.45
CA THR A 112 4.53 -5.47 0.48
C THR A 112 3.21 -4.81 0.90
N CYS A 113 2.14 -5.02 0.13
CA CYS A 113 0.78 -4.59 0.42
C CYS A 113 -0.14 -5.80 0.53
N LYS A 114 -0.84 -5.94 1.66
CA LYS A 114 -1.83 -6.98 1.89
C LYS A 114 -3.24 -6.52 1.54
N LEU A 115 -3.96 -7.32 0.76
CA LEU A 115 -5.38 -7.09 0.48
C LEU A 115 -6.23 -7.94 1.41
N TYR A 116 -7.34 -7.37 1.88
CA TYR A 116 -8.32 -8.04 2.71
C TYR A 116 -9.74 -7.78 2.16
N THR A 117 -10.60 -8.80 2.14
CA THR A 117 -12.06 -8.61 2.04
C THR A 117 -12.66 -8.98 3.39
N PHE A 118 -13.43 -8.07 3.98
CA PHE A 118 -14.22 -8.37 5.17
C PHE A 118 -15.62 -8.80 4.72
N PHE A 119 -15.99 -10.04 5.04
CA PHE A 119 -17.40 -10.39 5.09
C PHE A 119 -17.93 -9.84 6.41
N LEU A 120 -18.68 -8.73 6.35
CA LEU A 120 -19.51 -8.33 7.48
C LEU A 120 -20.46 -9.49 7.76
N VAL A 121 -20.23 -10.18 8.88
CA VAL A 121 -21.14 -11.19 9.43
C VAL A 121 -22.31 -10.48 10.08
#